data_AF-A0A2D8EV70-F1
#
_entry.id   AF-A0A2D8EV70-F1
#
_cell.length_a   1.000
_cell.length_b   1.000
_cell.length_c   1.000
_cell.angle_alpha   90.00
_cell.angle_beta   90.00
_cell.angle_gamma   90.00
#
_symmetry.space_group_name_H-M   'P 1'
#
loop_
_entity.id
_entity.type
_entity.pdbx_description
1 polymer ?
#
loop_
_entity_poly.entity_id
_entity_poly.type
_entity_poly.pdbx_seq_one_letter_code
_entity_poly.pdbx_strand_id
1 'polypeptide(L)'
;MNSGDSIDGVTLANGDRVLVKDQSVQTQNGIYVVGDTPVRADDLATGADAAGAFSFVEQGSTNADIGFVCTSNKGSAVVGTNNLSFSTFSSSGNVTAGDGLDKAGNELSVDLKANGGLVIESTELAVDLAASSITGTLAIGDGGTGATSASAARTALGLAIGTNVQAYDADLDALSGCQSGGAAALAALTSSEIQILDGATVSTSELNKLDGVTSSTAELNILDGVTSTASELNILDGVTATTAELNIMDGGTTVSDITLAATDRMVVNDNGTMLQVAFSKLVNFLEDESVSSFNIDGGTY
;
A
#
# COMPACT_ATOMS: atom_id res chain seq x y z
N MET A 1 -35.07 -62.41 41.23
CA MET A 1 -34.37 -62.83 40.00
C MET A 1 -34.72 -64.26 39.69
N ASN A 2 -36.00 -64.55 39.59
CA ASN A 2 -36.49 -65.88 39.28
C ASN A 2 -36.69 -66.01 37.77
N SER A 3 -36.81 -67.25 37.28
CA SER A 3 -37.21 -67.49 35.89
C SER A 3 -38.55 -66.78 35.61
N GLY A 4 -38.61 -66.02 34.53
CA GLY A 4 -39.76 -65.19 34.14
C GLY A 4 -39.70 -63.72 34.61
N ASP A 5 -38.78 -63.35 35.50
CA ASP A 5 -38.52 -61.93 35.82
C ASP A 5 -37.98 -61.23 34.57
N SER A 6 -38.22 -59.92 34.45
CA SER A 6 -37.59 -59.09 33.41
C SER A 6 -36.54 -58.17 33.98
N ILE A 7 -35.34 -58.18 33.39
CA ILE A 7 -34.25 -57.25 33.69
C ILE A 7 -33.78 -56.64 32.38
N ASP A 8 -33.75 -55.30 32.34
CA ASP A 8 -33.35 -54.54 31.15
C ASP A 8 -34.10 -54.96 29.87
N GLY A 9 -35.39 -55.30 30.00
CA GLY A 9 -36.23 -55.73 28.88
C GLY A 9 -36.01 -57.18 28.43
N VAL A 10 -35.08 -57.94 29.03
CA VAL A 10 -34.87 -59.37 28.77
C VAL A 10 -35.68 -60.19 29.78
N THR A 11 -36.41 -61.20 29.31
CA THR A 11 -37.09 -62.17 30.21
C THR A 11 -36.12 -63.27 30.57
N LEU A 12 -35.87 -63.46 31.87
CA LEU A 12 -34.87 -64.40 32.36
C LEU A 12 -35.37 -65.85 32.30
N ALA A 13 -34.50 -66.76 31.88
CA ALA A 13 -34.70 -68.20 31.92
C ALA A 13 -33.81 -68.85 32.99
N ASN A 14 -34.20 -70.03 33.48
CA ASN A 14 -33.38 -70.81 34.40
C ASN A 14 -32.00 -71.14 33.77
N GLY A 15 -30.93 -70.82 34.48
CA GLY A 15 -29.54 -70.98 34.01
C GLY A 15 -28.93 -69.72 33.40
N ASP A 16 -29.71 -68.67 33.13
CA ASP A 16 -29.17 -67.40 32.64
C ASP A 16 -28.25 -66.78 33.68
N ARG A 17 -27.19 -66.12 33.20
CA ARG A 17 -26.26 -65.37 34.04
C ARG A 17 -26.56 -63.89 33.95
N VAL A 18 -26.73 -63.24 35.10
CA VAL A 18 -27.06 -61.82 35.14
C VAL A 18 -26.08 -61.08 36.03
N LEU A 19 -25.51 -60.00 35.50
CA LEU A 19 -24.77 -59.03 36.27
C LEU A 19 -25.72 -58.15 37.07
N VAL A 20 -25.66 -58.26 38.39
CA VAL A 20 -26.39 -57.44 39.34
C VAL A 20 -25.43 -56.40 39.90
N LYS A 21 -25.59 -55.15 39.48
CA LYS A 21 -24.61 -54.07 39.78
C LYS A 21 -25.16 -52.88 40.57
N ASP A 22 -26.49 -52.71 40.62
CA ASP A 22 -27.13 -51.52 41.18
C ASP A 22 -28.09 -51.83 42.35
N GLN A 23 -27.77 -52.82 43.19
CA GLN A 23 -28.59 -53.10 44.38
C GLN A 23 -28.40 -52.02 45.45
N SER A 24 -29.47 -51.70 46.18
CA SER A 24 -29.40 -50.80 47.35
C SER A 24 -28.45 -51.36 48.42
N VAL A 25 -28.37 -52.69 48.55
CA VAL A 25 -27.37 -53.38 49.38
C VAL A 25 -26.23 -53.84 48.47
N GLN A 26 -25.19 -53.03 48.34
CA GLN A 26 -24.11 -53.28 47.38
C GLN A 26 -23.28 -54.55 47.67
N THR A 27 -23.37 -55.13 48.88
CA THR A 27 -22.79 -56.45 49.16
C THR A 27 -23.49 -57.59 48.41
N GLN A 28 -24.69 -57.33 47.87
CA GLN A 28 -25.45 -58.25 47.00
C GLN A 28 -25.17 -58.04 45.51
N ASN A 29 -24.34 -57.06 45.13
CA ASN A 29 -23.88 -56.97 43.75
C ASN A 29 -22.99 -58.18 43.39
N GLY A 30 -22.90 -58.50 42.10
CA GLY A 30 -22.13 -59.62 41.54
C GLY A 30 -22.85 -60.30 40.39
N ILE A 31 -22.37 -61.46 39.97
CA ILE A 31 -23.02 -62.25 38.91
C ILE A 31 -23.83 -63.38 39.55
N TYR A 32 -25.07 -63.54 39.09
CA TYR A 32 -26.00 -64.55 39.57
C TYR A 32 -26.43 -65.48 38.45
N VAL A 33 -26.67 -66.74 38.79
CA VAL A 33 -27.35 -67.71 37.93
C VAL A 33 -28.82 -67.74 38.32
N VAL A 34 -29.69 -67.51 37.35
CA VAL A 34 -31.14 -67.47 37.51
C VAL A 34 -31.68 -68.88 37.80
N GLY A 35 -32.61 -68.97 38.74
CA GLY A 35 -33.37 -70.19 39.04
C GLY A 35 -34.43 -69.94 40.12
N ASP A 36 -35.03 -71.01 40.65
CA ASP A 36 -36.07 -70.90 41.70
C ASP A 36 -35.54 -70.24 42.98
N THR A 37 -34.25 -70.41 43.25
CA THR A 37 -33.49 -69.67 44.27
C THR A 37 -32.19 -69.21 43.62
N PRO A 38 -32.09 -67.94 43.21
CA PRO A 38 -30.93 -67.45 42.47
C PRO A 38 -29.68 -67.56 43.32
N VAL A 39 -28.63 -68.11 42.73
CA VAL A 39 -27.33 -68.30 43.40
C VAL A 39 -26.28 -67.42 42.75
N ARG A 40 -25.25 -67.05 43.49
CA ARG A 40 -24.08 -66.43 42.89
C ARG A 40 -23.43 -67.40 41.90
N ALA A 41 -22.96 -66.87 40.80
CA ALA A 41 -22.21 -67.65 39.83
C ALA A 41 -20.88 -68.14 40.41
N ASP A 42 -20.42 -69.32 39.99
CA ASP A 42 -19.24 -69.99 40.58
C ASP A 42 -17.95 -69.16 40.47
N ASP A 43 -17.81 -68.40 39.39
CA ASP A 43 -16.66 -67.51 39.12
C ASP A 43 -16.70 -66.20 39.93
N LEU A 44 -17.82 -65.90 40.59
CA LEU A 44 -18.00 -64.80 41.54
C LEU A 44 -18.80 -65.27 42.76
N ALA A 45 -18.45 -66.45 43.30
CA ALA A 45 -19.07 -67.02 44.48
C ALA A 45 -18.77 -66.20 45.75
N THR A 46 -19.58 -66.35 46.80
CA THR A 46 -19.32 -65.71 48.11
C THR A 46 -17.91 -66.04 48.60
N GLY A 47 -17.14 -65.02 48.99
CA GLY A 47 -15.74 -65.15 49.41
C GLY A 47 -14.71 -65.02 48.28
N ALA A 48 -15.12 -65.01 47.01
CA ALA A 48 -14.23 -64.75 45.88
C ALA A 48 -13.73 -63.28 45.90
N ASP A 49 -12.58 -63.04 45.27
CA ASP A 49 -12.05 -61.70 45.03
C ASP A 49 -12.59 -61.17 43.70
N ALA A 50 -13.48 -60.17 43.77
CA ALA A 50 -14.09 -59.56 42.60
C ALA A 50 -13.22 -58.44 41.99
N ALA A 51 -12.05 -58.11 42.56
CA ALA A 51 -11.26 -56.97 42.08
C ALA A 51 -10.84 -57.16 40.61
N GLY A 52 -11.23 -56.22 39.74
CA GLY A 52 -10.96 -56.29 38.31
C GLY A 52 -11.75 -57.37 37.54
N ALA A 53 -12.69 -58.07 38.20
CA ALA A 53 -13.59 -58.98 37.51
C ALA A 53 -14.45 -58.19 36.52
N PHE A 54 -14.57 -58.67 35.28
CA PHE A 54 -15.31 -57.99 34.23
C PHE A 54 -16.22 -58.95 33.47
N SER A 55 -17.28 -58.40 32.90
CA SER A 55 -18.23 -59.15 32.06
C SER A 55 -18.84 -58.21 31.02
N PHE A 56 -19.07 -58.72 29.82
CA PHE A 56 -19.92 -58.07 28.83
C PHE A 56 -21.37 -58.48 29.08
N VAL A 57 -22.27 -57.51 29.04
CA VAL A 57 -23.70 -57.78 29.03
C VAL A 57 -24.13 -58.01 27.58
N GLU A 58 -24.60 -59.21 27.27
CA GLU A 58 -24.89 -59.63 25.88
C GLU A 58 -26.31 -59.29 25.40
N GLN A 59 -27.24 -59.01 26.33
CA GLN A 59 -28.63 -58.70 26.01
C GLN A 59 -29.17 -57.64 26.97
N GLY A 60 -30.12 -56.83 26.48
CA GLY A 60 -30.69 -55.72 27.23
C GLY A 60 -31.11 -54.57 26.31
N SER A 61 -32.01 -53.72 26.77
CA SER A 61 -32.40 -52.50 26.05
C SER A 61 -31.42 -51.34 26.29
N THR A 62 -30.80 -51.29 27.47
CA THR A 62 -29.94 -50.20 27.93
C THR A 62 -28.48 -50.63 28.04
N ASN A 63 -28.22 -51.85 28.51
CA ASN A 63 -26.88 -52.32 28.85
C ASN A 63 -26.34 -53.38 27.89
N ALA A 64 -27.05 -53.74 26.81
CA ALA A 64 -26.50 -54.64 25.80
C ALA A 64 -25.19 -54.11 25.22
N ASP A 65 -24.27 -55.04 24.95
CA ASP A 65 -22.94 -54.81 24.38
C ASP A 65 -22.01 -53.90 25.20
N ILE A 66 -22.34 -53.66 26.47
CA ILE A 66 -21.51 -52.88 27.40
C ILE A 66 -20.70 -53.80 28.29
N GLY A 67 -19.38 -53.56 28.39
CA GLY A 67 -18.54 -54.20 29.39
C GLY A 67 -18.53 -53.45 30.71
N PHE A 68 -18.73 -54.19 31.80
CA PHE A 68 -18.63 -53.72 33.18
C PHE A 68 -17.43 -54.36 33.88
N VAL A 69 -16.70 -53.58 34.65
CA VAL A 69 -15.58 -54.02 35.49
C VAL A 69 -15.86 -53.66 36.94
N CYS A 70 -15.55 -54.58 37.85
CA CYS A 70 -15.56 -54.31 39.28
C CYS A 70 -14.39 -53.39 39.61
N THR A 71 -14.71 -52.18 40.09
CA THR A 71 -13.75 -51.15 40.46
C THR A 71 -13.38 -51.18 41.95
N SER A 72 -14.03 -52.04 42.74
CA SER A 72 -13.59 -52.33 44.11
C SER A 72 -12.19 -52.96 44.08
N ASN A 73 -11.26 -52.41 44.86
CA ASN A 73 -9.87 -52.85 44.86
C ASN A 73 -9.65 -54.15 45.66
N LYS A 74 -8.58 -54.88 45.32
CA LYS A 74 -8.15 -56.08 46.04
C LYS A 74 -8.00 -55.79 47.54
N GLY A 75 -8.51 -56.69 48.37
CA GLY A 75 -8.61 -56.50 49.83
C GLY A 75 -9.87 -55.78 50.30
N SER A 76 -10.70 -55.27 49.37
CA SER A 76 -12.03 -54.70 49.65
C SER A 76 -13.07 -55.10 48.60
N ALA A 77 -12.82 -56.17 47.86
CA ALA A 77 -13.68 -56.71 46.80
C ALA A 77 -14.14 -58.15 47.09
N VAL A 78 -14.22 -58.55 48.36
CA VAL A 78 -14.66 -59.89 48.74
C VAL A 78 -16.17 -60.01 48.56
N VAL A 79 -16.58 -60.90 47.66
CA VAL A 79 -17.99 -61.09 47.29
C VAL A 79 -18.83 -61.52 48.51
N GLY A 80 -19.97 -60.85 48.70
CA GLY A 80 -20.89 -61.11 49.82
C GLY A 80 -20.48 -60.46 51.14
N THR A 81 -19.26 -59.89 51.22
CA THR A 81 -18.75 -59.20 52.41
C THR A 81 -18.62 -57.70 52.17
N ASN A 82 -17.97 -57.30 51.07
CA ASN A 82 -17.74 -55.91 50.73
C ASN A 82 -18.79 -55.38 49.77
N ASN A 83 -18.98 -54.06 49.77
CA ASN A 83 -19.74 -53.38 48.73
C ASN A 83 -18.98 -53.50 47.40
N LEU A 84 -19.62 -54.11 46.38
CA LEU A 84 -19.01 -54.23 45.07
C LEU A 84 -19.53 -53.12 44.15
N SER A 85 -18.61 -52.34 43.60
CA SER A 85 -18.90 -51.28 42.63
C SER A 85 -18.51 -51.76 41.23
N PHE A 86 -19.43 -51.66 40.27
CA PHE A 86 -19.16 -51.97 38.86
C PHE A 86 -19.32 -50.72 38.01
N SER A 87 -18.33 -50.44 37.17
CA SER A 87 -18.34 -49.32 36.22
C SER A 87 -18.19 -49.83 34.79
N THR A 88 -18.76 -49.12 33.83
CA THR A 88 -18.57 -49.41 32.41
C THR A 88 -17.13 -49.11 31.99
N PHE A 89 -16.48 -50.01 31.23
CA PHE A 89 -15.15 -49.78 30.66
C PHE A 89 -15.11 -49.88 29.14
N SER A 90 -16.17 -50.40 28.51
CA SER A 90 -16.29 -50.55 27.06
C SER A 90 -17.72 -50.24 26.61
N SER A 91 -18.11 -48.98 26.71
CA SER A 91 -19.32 -48.49 26.04
C SER A 91 -18.93 -47.55 24.89
N SER A 92 -19.73 -47.53 23.83
CA SER A 92 -19.64 -46.50 22.77
C SER A 92 -19.97 -45.08 23.27
N GLY A 93 -20.38 -44.95 24.53
CA GLY A 93 -20.93 -43.73 25.14
C GLY A 93 -20.05 -43.02 26.16
N ASN A 94 -18.81 -43.47 26.42
CA ASN A 94 -17.96 -42.78 27.41
C ASN A 94 -17.36 -41.45 26.91
N VAL A 95 -17.33 -41.21 25.60
CA VAL A 95 -16.85 -39.95 25.03
C VAL A 95 -18.04 -39.13 24.61
N THR A 96 -18.36 -38.07 25.37
CA THR A 96 -19.31 -37.03 24.95
C THR A 96 -18.51 -35.89 24.34
N ALA A 97 -18.80 -35.52 23.09
CA ALA A 97 -18.20 -34.34 22.49
C ALA A 97 -18.82 -33.08 23.11
N GLY A 98 -17.97 -32.17 23.60
CA GLY A 98 -18.40 -30.83 24.04
C GLY A 98 -18.35 -29.83 22.89
N ASP A 99 -18.59 -28.56 23.19
CA ASP A 99 -18.53 -27.47 22.20
C ASP A 99 -17.18 -27.46 21.45
N GLY A 100 -17.25 -27.39 20.12
CA GLY A 100 -16.08 -27.38 19.23
C GLY A 100 -15.55 -28.77 18.85
N LEU A 101 -16.17 -29.84 19.32
CA LEU A 101 -15.91 -31.21 18.90
C LEU A 101 -17.21 -31.83 18.36
N ASP A 102 -17.10 -32.70 17.36
CA ASP A 102 -18.20 -33.52 16.87
C ASP A 102 -17.86 -35.01 17.04
N LYS A 103 -18.86 -35.82 17.35
CA LYS A 103 -18.71 -37.27 17.50
C LYS A 103 -19.75 -38.00 16.65
N ALA A 104 -19.25 -38.69 15.63
CA ALA A 104 -20.04 -39.56 14.78
C ALA A 104 -19.61 -41.02 14.97
N GLY A 105 -20.40 -41.80 15.74
CA GLY A 105 -20.06 -43.17 16.07
C GLY A 105 -18.74 -43.26 16.84
N ASN A 106 -17.69 -43.82 16.22
CA ASN A 106 -16.35 -43.94 16.81
C ASN A 106 -15.38 -42.83 16.38
N GLU A 107 -15.79 -41.95 15.48
CA GLU A 107 -14.98 -40.83 15.02
C GLU A 107 -15.21 -39.61 15.91
N LEU A 108 -14.11 -38.96 16.31
CA LEU A 108 -14.11 -37.67 17.01
C LEU A 108 -13.40 -36.68 16.10
N SER A 109 -14.06 -35.57 15.78
CA SER A 109 -13.55 -34.51 14.91
C SER A 109 -13.72 -33.16 15.58
N VAL A 110 -13.09 -32.13 15.00
CA VAL A 110 -13.32 -30.73 15.39
C VAL A 110 -14.56 -30.21 14.68
N ASP A 111 -15.46 -29.56 15.41
CA ASP A 111 -16.62 -28.85 14.85
C ASP A 111 -16.19 -27.43 14.48
N LEU A 112 -15.60 -27.29 13.29
CA LEU A 112 -15.10 -26.01 12.81
C LEU A 112 -16.25 -25.14 12.31
N LYS A 113 -16.34 -23.92 12.84
CA LYS A 113 -17.24 -22.89 12.31
C LYS A 113 -16.93 -22.67 10.82
N ALA A 114 -17.97 -22.69 9.98
CA ALA A 114 -17.83 -22.37 8.55
C ALA A 114 -17.15 -21.01 8.36
N ASN A 115 -16.06 -20.98 7.58
CA ASN A 115 -15.19 -19.81 7.36
C ASN A 115 -14.64 -19.19 8.66
N GLY A 116 -14.53 -19.97 9.73
CA GLY A 116 -13.87 -19.58 10.98
C GLY A 116 -12.34 -19.59 10.85
N GLY A 117 -11.62 -19.29 11.94
CA GLY A 117 -10.15 -19.15 11.90
C GLY A 117 -9.35 -20.46 11.82
N LEU A 118 -10.02 -21.61 11.69
CA LEU A 118 -9.40 -22.94 11.64
C LEU A 118 -9.98 -23.72 10.47
N VAL A 119 -9.14 -24.55 9.84
CA VAL A 119 -9.49 -25.42 8.70
C VAL A 119 -8.78 -26.77 8.84
N ILE A 120 -9.31 -27.82 8.21
CA ILE A 120 -8.61 -29.10 8.06
C ILE A 120 -7.96 -29.17 6.68
N GLU A 121 -6.63 -29.25 6.65
CA GLU A 121 -5.83 -29.41 5.44
C GLU A 121 -5.17 -30.78 5.46
N SER A 122 -5.54 -31.65 4.52
CA SER A 122 -4.95 -32.99 4.42
C SER A 122 -4.93 -33.76 5.76
N THR A 123 -6.03 -33.71 6.52
CA THR A 123 -6.21 -34.32 7.85
C THR A 123 -5.53 -33.61 9.02
N GLU A 124 -4.85 -32.49 8.80
CA GLU A 124 -4.22 -31.69 9.85
C GLU A 124 -5.04 -30.42 10.15
N LEU A 125 -5.13 -30.04 11.42
CA LEU A 125 -5.72 -28.76 11.81
C LEU A 125 -4.74 -27.63 11.48
N ALA A 126 -5.20 -26.65 10.71
CA ALA A 126 -4.44 -25.47 10.33
C ALA A 126 -5.20 -24.18 10.67
N VAL A 127 -4.49 -23.06 10.67
CA VAL A 127 -5.07 -21.72 10.78
C VAL A 127 -5.51 -21.26 9.41
N ASP A 128 -6.79 -20.90 9.27
CA ASP A 128 -7.32 -20.36 8.02
C ASP A 128 -7.07 -18.84 7.94
N LEU A 129 -6.10 -18.44 7.13
CA LEU A 129 -5.77 -17.03 6.90
C LEU A 129 -6.76 -16.31 5.96
N ALA A 130 -7.62 -17.05 5.26
CA ALA A 130 -8.68 -16.51 4.41
C ALA A 130 -10.04 -16.45 5.12
N ALA A 131 -10.09 -16.79 6.41
CA ALA A 131 -11.29 -16.81 7.22
C ALA A 131 -12.03 -15.46 7.21
N SER A 132 -13.36 -15.52 7.16
CA SER A 132 -14.25 -14.34 7.15
C SER A 132 -15.24 -14.29 8.32
N SER A 133 -15.22 -15.31 9.18
CA SER A 133 -16.11 -15.45 10.34
C SER A 133 -15.37 -15.58 11.67
N ILE A 134 -14.13 -15.06 11.73
CA ILE A 134 -13.40 -14.90 12.99
C ILE A 134 -14.14 -13.89 13.87
N THR A 135 -14.42 -14.26 15.12
CA THR A 135 -15.06 -13.37 16.09
C THR A 135 -14.03 -12.50 16.79
N GLY A 136 -14.29 -11.19 16.90
CA GLY A 136 -13.40 -10.23 17.55
C GLY A 136 -12.36 -9.61 16.62
N THR A 137 -11.29 -9.06 17.20
CA THR A 137 -10.18 -8.42 16.49
C THR A 137 -8.85 -8.89 17.06
N LEU A 138 -7.80 -8.99 16.25
CA LEU A 138 -6.44 -9.22 16.74
C LEU A 138 -5.84 -7.92 17.27
N ALA A 139 -5.37 -7.91 18.51
CA ALA A 139 -4.78 -6.72 19.13
C ALA A 139 -3.46 -6.31 18.47
N ILE A 140 -3.06 -5.05 18.64
CA ILE A 140 -1.82 -4.51 18.04
C ILE A 140 -0.58 -5.22 18.61
N GLY A 141 -0.57 -5.50 19.93
CA GLY A 141 0.53 -6.20 20.58
C GLY A 141 0.78 -7.61 20.01
N ASP A 142 -0.24 -8.19 19.37
CA ASP A 142 -0.21 -9.51 18.77
C ASP A 142 -0.06 -9.45 17.23
N GLY A 143 0.28 -8.28 16.67
CA GLY A 143 0.50 -8.07 15.23
C GLY A 143 -0.74 -7.73 14.41
N GLY A 144 -1.90 -7.53 15.05
CA GLY A 144 -3.12 -7.06 14.39
C GLY A 144 -3.26 -5.54 14.35
N THR A 145 -4.47 -5.06 14.06
CA THR A 145 -4.82 -3.62 14.10
C THR A 145 -5.85 -3.29 15.17
N GLY A 146 -6.40 -4.29 15.87
CA GLY A 146 -7.47 -4.12 16.85
C GLY A 146 -8.76 -3.54 16.26
N ALA A 147 -8.95 -3.61 14.93
CA ALA A 147 -10.00 -2.87 14.24
C ALA A 147 -10.70 -3.69 13.15
N THR A 148 -11.98 -3.39 12.91
CA THR A 148 -12.80 -3.97 11.84
C THR A 148 -13.03 -3.01 10.66
N SER A 149 -12.41 -1.82 10.69
CA SER A 149 -12.49 -0.84 9.61
C SER A 149 -11.13 -0.23 9.33
N ALA A 150 -10.91 0.19 8.08
CA ALA A 150 -9.64 0.82 7.69
C ALA A 150 -9.35 2.12 8.45
N SER A 151 -10.37 2.92 8.77
CA SER A 151 -10.19 4.16 9.55
C SER A 151 -9.73 3.87 10.98
N ALA A 152 -10.40 2.96 11.67
CA ALA A 152 -10.01 2.56 13.02
C ALA A 152 -8.64 1.88 13.02
N ALA A 153 -8.32 1.07 12.01
CA ALA A 153 -7.00 0.45 11.87
C ALA A 153 -5.89 1.50 11.76
N ARG A 154 -6.09 2.56 10.96
CA ARG A 154 -5.13 3.67 10.88
C ARG A 154 -4.96 4.38 12.22
N THR A 155 -6.07 4.72 12.90
CA THR A 155 -6.03 5.34 14.22
C THR A 155 -5.29 4.48 15.24
N ALA A 156 -5.55 3.17 15.26
CA ALA A 156 -4.91 2.21 16.14
C ALA A 156 -3.39 2.14 15.91
N LEU A 157 -2.95 2.17 14.64
CA LEU A 157 -1.54 2.21 14.26
C LEU A 157 -0.89 3.61 14.41
N GLY A 158 -1.61 4.61 14.91
CA GLY A 158 -1.10 5.98 15.06
C GLY A 158 -0.91 6.72 13.74
N LEU A 159 -1.63 6.32 12.68
CA LEU A 159 -1.55 6.91 11.36
C LEU A 159 -2.69 7.91 11.11
N ALA A 160 -2.33 9.13 10.73
CA ALA A 160 -3.26 10.15 10.25
C ALA A 160 -3.00 10.48 8.77
N ILE A 161 -4.08 10.57 7.98
CA ILE A 161 -4.02 11.05 6.60
C ILE A 161 -3.69 12.54 6.61
N GLY A 162 -2.75 12.96 5.76
CA GLY A 162 -2.19 14.32 5.74
C GLY A 162 -1.04 14.55 6.73
N THR A 163 -0.66 13.54 7.52
CA THR A 163 0.50 13.62 8.41
C THR A 163 1.46 12.46 8.20
N ASN A 164 0.99 11.22 8.42
CA ASN A 164 1.82 10.01 8.26
C ASN A 164 1.64 9.37 6.88
N VAL A 165 0.44 9.53 6.31
CA VAL A 165 0.06 8.96 5.02
C VAL A 165 -0.54 10.08 4.19
N GLN A 166 -0.19 10.15 2.91
CA GLN A 166 -0.77 11.14 2.00
C GLN A 166 -2.21 10.75 1.65
N ALA A 167 -3.12 11.73 1.60
CA ALA A 167 -4.43 11.50 0.99
C ALA A 167 -4.24 11.22 -0.50
N TYR A 168 -5.05 10.34 -1.08
CA TYR A 168 -5.07 10.26 -2.53
C TYR A 168 -5.52 11.60 -3.10
N ASP A 169 -4.69 12.17 -3.97
CA ASP A 169 -4.90 13.43 -4.66
C ASP A 169 -4.42 13.23 -6.11
N ALA A 170 -5.32 13.44 -7.08
CA ALA A 170 -5.05 13.12 -8.48
C ALA A 170 -4.01 14.05 -9.10
N ASP A 171 -3.99 15.33 -8.69
CA ASP A 171 -3.02 16.30 -9.19
C ASP A 171 -1.62 15.98 -8.64
N LEU A 172 -1.55 15.51 -7.40
CA LEU A 172 -0.31 15.08 -6.76
C LEU A 172 0.24 13.77 -7.34
N ASP A 173 -0.64 12.82 -7.68
CA ASP A 173 -0.29 11.59 -8.42
C ASP A 173 0.28 11.94 -9.79
N ALA A 174 -0.40 12.82 -10.54
CA ALA A 174 0.07 13.32 -11.83
C ALA A 174 1.44 14.02 -11.70
N LEU A 175 1.61 14.87 -10.68
CA LEU A 175 2.88 15.55 -10.42
C LEU A 175 4.02 14.57 -10.10
N SER A 176 3.74 13.49 -9.37
CA SER A 176 4.72 12.45 -9.06
C SER A 176 5.18 11.67 -10.30
N GLY A 177 4.32 11.61 -11.34
CA GLY A 177 4.58 10.93 -12.60
C GLY A 177 5.39 11.73 -13.64
N CYS A 178 5.56 13.05 -13.46
CA CYS A 178 6.21 13.90 -14.47
C CYS A 178 7.68 13.55 -14.74
N GLN A 179 8.44 13.14 -13.71
CA GLN A 179 9.79 12.57 -13.83
C GLN A 179 10.25 12.07 -12.45
N SER A 180 11.14 11.07 -12.38
CA SER A 180 11.82 10.74 -11.12
C SER A 180 12.59 11.97 -10.61
N GLY A 181 12.21 12.46 -9.43
CA GLY A 181 12.75 13.71 -8.85
C GLY A 181 12.07 15.00 -9.32
N GLY A 182 11.13 14.95 -10.26
CA GLY A 182 10.39 16.12 -10.76
C GLY A 182 9.58 16.84 -9.68
N ALA A 183 8.92 16.07 -8.80
CA ALA A 183 8.22 16.64 -7.65
C ALA A 183 9.16 17.36 -6.66
N ALA A 184 10.40 16.87 -6.50
CA ALA A 184 11.40 17.52 -5.65
C ALA A 184 11.94 18.81 -6.30
N ALA A 185 12.17 18.78 -7.61
CA ALA A 185 12.57 19.97 -8.36
C ALA A 185 11.45 21.05 -8.36
N LEU A 186 10.19 20.64 -8.47
CA LEU A 186 9.06 21.56 -8.38
C LEU A 186 8.84 22.08 -6.96
N ALA A 187 9.07 21.25 -5.93
CA ALA A 187 9.03 21.67 -4.53
C ALA A 187 10.11 22.70 -4.15
N ALA A 188 11.17 22.81 -4.95
CA ALA A 188 12.18 23.85 -4.78
C ALA A 188 11.73 25.21 -5.33
N LEU A 189 10.71 25.25 -6.20
CA LEU A 189 10.12 26.51 -6.65
C LEU A 189 9.32 27.16 -5.53
N THR A 190 9.55 28.43 -5.32
CA THR A 190 8.75 29.29 -4.44
C THR A 190 7.39 29.58 -5.06
N SER A 191 6.41 29.94 -4.22
CA SER A 191 5.10 30.39 -4.70
C SER A 191 5.19 31.62 -5.61
N SER A 192 6.22 32.45 -5.45
CA SER A 192 6.48 33.60 -6.33
C SER A 192 6.96 33.16 -7.71
N GLU A 193 7.84 32.17 -7.80
CA GLU A 193 8.29 31.62 -9.08
C GLU A 193 7.14 30.93 -9.83
N ILE A 194 6.28 30.21 -9.11
CA ILE A 194 5.09 29.58 -9.70
C ILE A 194 4.10 30.66 -10.20
N GLN A 195 3.86 31.73 -9.44
CA GLN A 195 2.98 32.83 -9.85
C GLN A 195 3.46 33.58 -11.09
N ILE A 196 4.78 33.64 -11.34
CA ILE A 196 5.31 34.24 -12.58
C ILE A 196 4.95 33.38 -13.81
N LEU A 197 4.88 32.06 -13.63
CA LEU A 197 4.48 31.12 -14.68
C LEU A 197 2.95 31.03 -14.82
N ASP A 198 2.19 31.37 -13.77
CA ASP A 198 0.73 31.40 -13.79
C ASP A 198 0.22 32.49 -14.75
N GLY A 199 -0.28 32.07 -15.91
CA GLY A 199 -0.72 32.95 -16.99
C GLY A 199 0.30 33.21 -18.09
N ALA A 200 1.54 32.71 -17.97
CA ALA A 200 2.51 32.77 -19.05
C ALA A 200 2.05 31.88 -20.22
N THR A 201 1.79 32.47 -21.39
CA THR A 201 1.38 31.72 -22.59
C THR A 201 2.61 31.37 -23.44
N VAL A 202 3.54 30.61 -22.86
CA VAL A 202 4.78 30.20 -23.54
C VAL A 202 4.69 28.77 -24.08
N SER A 203 5.06 28.59 -25.34
CA SER A 203 5.28 27.28 -25.94
C SER A 203 6.63 26.71 -25.52
N THR A 204 6.80 25.39 -25.62
CA THR A 204 8.12 24.73 -25.44
C THR A 204 9.18 25.33 -26.35
N SER A 205 8.78 25.77 -27.55
CA SER A 205 9.69 26.40 -28.52
C SER A 205 10.08 27.83 -28.15
N GLU A 206 9.30 28.54 -27.35
CA GLU A 206 9.67 29.85 -26.80
C GLU A 206 10.56 29.67 -25.58
N LEU A 207 10.21 28.76 -24.67
CA LEU A 207 11.03 28.46 -23.49
C LEU A 207 12.43 27.98 -23.88
N ASN A 208 12.53 27.08 -24.87
CA ASN A 208 13.83 26.61 -25.39
C ASN A 208 14.65 27.69 -26.10
N LYS A 209 14.05 28.82 -26.50
CA LYS A 209 14.81 29.96 -27.04
C LYS A 209 15.40 30.83 -25.93
N LEU A 210 14.78 30.86 -24.75
CA LEU A 210 15.35 31.53 -23.57
C LEU A 210 16.54 30.73 -23.01
N ASP A 211 16.55 29.41 -23.20
CA ASP A 211 17.70 28.56 -22.91
C ASP A 211 18.89 28.96 -23.81
N GLY A 212 19.88 29.63 -23.21
CA GLY A 212 21.06 30.16 -23.90
C GLY A 212 21.05 31.66 -24.20
N VAL A 213 19.99 32.41 -23.85
CA VAL A 213 20.02 33.89 -23.89
C VAL A 213 20.90 34.39 -22.75
N THR A 214 22.00 35.06 -23.08
CA THR A 214 22.93 35.67 -22.10
C THR A 214 22.66 37.16 -21.85
N SER A 215 21.56 37.70 -22.39
CA SER A 215 21.21 39.12 -22.26
C SER A 215 20.89 39.48 -20.81
N SER A 216 21.54 40.53 -20.33
CA SER A 216 21.24 41.21 -19.08
C SER A 216 19.92 41.99 -19.16
N THR A 217 19.35 42.35 -18.01
CA THR A 217 18.17 43.24 -17.95
C THR A 217 18.44 44.58 -18.64
N ALA A 218 19.68 45.08 -18.62
CA ALA A 218 20.03 46.32 -19.31
C ALA A 218 19.97 46.16 -20.83
N GLU A 219 20.46 45.05 -21.38
CA GLU A 219 20.36 44.76 -22.82
C GLU A 219 18.90 44.58 -23.25
N LEU A 220 18.11 43.83 -22.47
CA LEU A 220 16.69 43.65 -22.76
C LEU A 220 15.90 44.96 -22.69
N ASN A 221 16.20 45.83 -21.72
CA ASN A 221 15.55 47.13 -21.59
C ASN A 221 15.90 48.09 -22.74
N ILE A 222 17.07 47.93 -23.38
CA ILE A 222 17.43 48.71 -24.57
C ILE A 222 16.58 48.26 -25.78
N LEU A 223 16.16 46.99 -25.81
CA LEU A 223 15.27 46.45 -26.85
C LEU A 223 13.79 46.79 -26.58
N ASP A 224 13.43 47.25 -25.39
CA ASP A 224 12.07 47.68 -25.07
C ASP A 224 11.71 48.94 -25.86
N GLY A 225 10.73 48.81 -26.77
CA GLY A 225 10.31 49.89 -27.68
C GLY A 225 11.08 49.97 -29.01
N VAL A 226 12.06 49.09 -29.26
CA VAL A 226 12.72 49.00 -30.57
C VAL A 226 11.77 48.33 -31.57
N THR A 227 11.40 49.04 -32.64
CA THR A 227 10.54 48.52 -33.72
C THR A 227 11.33 47.93 -34.89
N SER A 228 12.66 47.83 -34.76
CA SER A 228 13.53 47.31 -35.80
C SER A 228 13.28 45.83 -36.08
N THR A 229 13.20 45.48 -37.36
CA THR A 229 13.20 44.11 -37.87
C THR A 229 14.56 43.45 -37.65
N ALA A 230 14.60 42.11 -37.69
CA ALA A 230 15.86 41.37 -37.66
C ALA A 230 16.80 41.79 -38.80
N SER A 231 16.26 42.12 -39.97
CA SER A 231 17.05 42.61 -41.11
C SER A 231 17.67 43.98 -40.83
N GLU A 232 16.93 44.90 -40.19
CA GLU A 232 17.49 46.20 -39.81
C GLU A 232 18.59 46.03 -38.76
N LEU A 233 18.35 45.25 -37.70
CA LEU A 233 19.36 44.97 -36.68
C LEU A 233 20.62 44.29 -37.25
N ASN A 234 20.46 43.36 -38.18
CA ASN A 234 21.58 42.71 -38.86
C ASN A 234 22.36 43.66 -39.79
N ILE A 235 21.77 44.77 -40.24
CA ILE A 235 22.49 45.80 -40.99
C ILE A 235 23.34 46.66 -40.04
N LEU A 236 22.88 46.90 -38.81
CA LEU A 236 23.67 47.56 -37.77
C LEU A 236 24.83 46.68 -37.28
N ASP A 237 24.68 45.35 -37.34
CA ASP A 237 25.74 44.41 -37.05
C ASP A 237 26.90 44.56 -38.07
N GLY A 238 28.01 45.13 -37.62
CA GLY A 238 29.18 45.45 -38.45
C GLY A 238 29.28 46.90 -38.93
N VAL A 239 28.33 47.78 -38.58
CA VAL A 239 28.50 49.23 -38.79
C VAL A 239 29.58 49.76 -37.85
N THR A 240 30.66 50.30 -38.40
CA THR A 240 31.74 50.94 -37.62
C THR A 240 31.54 52.45 -37.44
N ALA A 241 30.40 52.99 -37.87
CA ALA A 241 30.11 54.41 -37.79
C ALA A 241 29.99 54.86 -36.32
N THR A 242 30.71 55.92 -36.00
CA THR A 242 30.68 56.60 -34.70
C THR A 242 29.61 57.70 -34.71
N THR A 243 29.20 58.14 -33.51
CA THR A 243 28.31 59.31 -33.39
C THR A 243 28.91 60.56 -34.04
N ALA A 244 30.23 60.71 -34.04
CA ALA A 244 30.92 61.82 -34.69
C ALA A 244 30.77 61.77 -36.22
N GLU A 245 30.93 60.59 -36.83
CA GLU A 245 30.75 60.40 -38.28
C GLU A 245 29.30 60.60 -38.71
N LEU A 246 28.34 60.07 -37.93
CA LEU A 246 26.91 60.27 -38.21
C LEU A 246 26.48 61.74 -38.05
N ASN A 247 26.93 62.42 -36.99
CA ASN A 247 26.65 63.84 -36.77
C ASN A 247 27.23 64.75 -37.87
N ILE A 248 28.27 64.31 -38.56
CA ILE A 248 28.84 65.04 -39.70
C ILE A 248 27.92 64.99 -40.94
N MET A 249 27.14 63.92 -41.09
CA MET A 249 26.20 63.72 -42.21
C MET A 249 24.75 64.12 -41.87
N ASP A 250 24.46 64.42 -40.60
CA ASP A 250 23.15 64.89 -40.14
C ASP A 250 22.87 66.31 -40.69
N GLY A 251 22.30 66.36 -41.89
CA GLY A 251 21.81 67.56 -42.52
C GLY A 251 20.40 67.88 -42.03
N GLY A 252 20.17 69.14 -41.62
CA GLY A 252 18.84 69.59 -41.20
C GLY A 252 17.75 69.29 -42.24
N THR A 253 16.51 69.09 -41.79
CA THR A 253 15.39 68.60 -42.62
C THR A 253 14.80 69.61 -43.61
N THR A 254 15.36 70.82 -43.68
CA THR A 254 14.92 71.88 -44.58
C THR A 254 16.04 72.30 -45.51
N VAL A 255 15.76 72.37 -46.81
CA VAL A 255 16.65 72.98 -47.80
C VAL A 255 16.88 74.44 -47.40
N SER A 256 18.13 74.80 -47.18
CA SER A 256 18.53 76.14 -46.79
C SER A 256 19.13 76.87 -47.99
N ASP A 257 18.58 78.03 -48.35
CA ASP A 257 19.12 78.96 -49.37
C ASP A 257 20.32 79.72 -48.81
N ILE A 258 21.35 78.98 -48.40
CA ILE A 258 22.58 79.57 -47.86
C ILE A 258 23.58 79.86 -48.99
N THR A 259 24.19 81.03 -48.94
CA THR A 259 25.37 81.35 -49.76
C THR A 259 26.56 80.59 -49.19
N LEU A 260 27.17 79.71 -49.99
CA LEU A 260 28.34 78.96 -49.57
C LEU A 260 29.54 79.88 -49.31
N ALA A 261 30.10 79.82 -48.11
CA ALA A 261 31.31 80.51 -47.71
C ALA A 261 32.55 79.61 -47.88
N ALA A 262 33.72 80.23 -48.06
CA ALA A 262 34.99 79.49 -48.17
C ALA A 262 35.34 78.65 -46.92
N THR A 263 34.72 78.96 -45.78
CA THR A 263 34.81 78.22 -44.51
C THR A 263 33.79 77.09 -44.37
N ASP A 264 32.79 77.03 -45.24
CA ASP A 264 31.86 75.90 -45.25
C ASP A 264 32.59 74.63 -45.61
N ARG A 265 31.98 73.48 -45.30
CA ARG A 265 32.66 72.19 -45.42
C ARG A 265 31.86 71.23 -46.28
N MET A 266 32.58 70.48 -47.10
CA MET A 266 32.06 69.35 -47.86
C MET A 266 32.54 68.06 -47.20
N VAL A 267 31.63 67.09 -47.05
CA VAL A 267 32.00 65.75 -46.59
C VAL A 267 32.60 64.98 -47.75
N VAL A 268 33.80 64.45 -47.55
CA VAL A 268 34.52 63.61 -48.52
C VAL A 268 35.04 62.36 -47.82
N ASN A 269 35.16 61.27 -48.57
CA ASN A 269 35.90 60.11 -48.11
C ASN A 269 37.36 60.26 -48.56
N ASP A 270 38.27 60.44 -47.61
CA ASP A 270 39.71 60.44 -47.85
C ASP A 270 40.30 59.12 -47.37
N ASN A 271 40.66 58.27 -48.33
CA ASN A 271 41.31 56.97 -48.11
C ASN A 271 40.64 56.08 -47.03
N GLY A 272 39.31 56.04 -47.01
CA GLY A 272 38.50 55.23 -46.11
C GLY A 272 37.99 55.97 -44.87
N THR A 273 38.34 57.24 -44.67
CA THR A 273 37.86 58.06 -43.54
C THR A 273 36.95 59.18 -44.05
N MET A 274 35.77 59.34 -43.43
CA MET A 274 34.88 60.46 -43.74
C MET A 274 35.39 61.73 -43.07
N LEU A 275 35.71 62.76 -43.85
CA LEU A 275 36.24 64.03 -43.38
C LEU A 275 35.41 65.20 -43.92
N GLN A 276 35.36 66.28 -43.15
CA GLN A 276 34.86 67.57 -43.63
C GLN A 276 36.02 68.43 -44.13
N VAL A 277 36.01 68.74 -45.43
CA VAL A 277 37.02 69.57 -46.09
C VAL A 277 36.42 70.93 -46.38
N ALA A 278 37.13 72.00 -46.03
CA ALA A 278 36.66 73.36 -46.29
C ALA A 278 36.52 73.63 -47.79
N PHE A 279 35.49 74.39 -48.20
CA PHE A 279 35.26 74.77 -49.59
C PHE A 279 36.43 75.56 -50.18
N SER A 280 37.14 76.35 -49.38
CA SER A 280 38.42 76.97 -49.80
C SER A 280 39.44 75.94 -50.32
N LYS A 281 39.51 74.75 -49.72
CA LYS A 281 40.39 73.68 -50.21
C LYS A 281 39.86 73.05 -51.49
N LEU A 282 38.53 72.95 -51.63
CA LEU A 282 37.91 72.50 -52.88
C LEU A 282 38.15 73.50 -54.02
N VAL A 283 37.99 74.81 -53.75
CA VAL A 283 38.29 75.88 -54.71
C VAL A 283 39.75 75.79 -55.15
N ASN A 284 40.69 75.69 -54.19
CA ASN A 284 42.10 75.49 -54.51
C ASN A 284 42.34 74.22 -55.35
N PHE A 285 41.68 73.10 -55.04
CA PHE A 285 41.81 71.88 -55.83
C PHE A 285 41.27 72.07 -57.25
N LEU A 286 40.15 72.77 -57.42
CA LEU A 286 39.54 73.01 -58.71
C LEU A 286 40.39 73.94 -59.58
N GLU A 287 40.94 75.01 -59.00
CA GLU A 287 41.77 76.02 -59.69
C GLU A 287 43.22 75.56 -59.95
N ASP A 288 43.68 74.48 -59.33
CA ASP A 288 45.02 73.94 -59.55
C ASP A 288 45.07 73.07 -60.81
N GLU A 289 45.54 73.66 -61.92
CA GLU A 289 45.69 73.02 -63.24
C GLU A 289 46.63 71.79 -63.24
N SER A 290 47.40 71.57 -62.17
CA SER A 290 48.24 70.37 -62.02
C SER A 290 47.49 69.15 -61.50
N VAL A 291 46.32 69.34 -60.88
CA VAL A 291 45.50 68.27 -60.27
C VAL A 291 44.03 68.26 -60.73
N SER A 292 43.51 69.36 -61.30
CA SER A 292 42.15 69.50 -61.83
C SER A 292 42.15 70.18 -63.21
N SER A 293 41.31 69.70 -64.14
CA SER A 293 41.14 70.32 -65.46
C SER A 293 39.96 71.31 -65.54
N PHE A 294 39.31 71.60 -64.41
CA PHE A 294 38.23 72.59 -64.33
C PHE A 294 38.79 74.00 -64.16
N ASN A 295 38.59 74.87 -65.15
CA ASN A 295 38.89 76.30 -65.00
C ASN A 295 37.59 77.07 -64.77
N ILE A 296 37.37 77.54 -63.54
CA ILE A 296 36.10 78.13 -63.08
C ILE A 296 36.07 79.67 -63.26
N ASP A 297 37.23 80.31 -63.40
CA ASP A 297 37.36 81.74 -63.64
C ASP A 297 38.31 81.99 -64.82
N GLY A 298 37.76 82.47 -65.93
CA GLY A 298 38.55 82.93 -67.07
C GLY A 298 39.39 84.20 -66.81
N GLY A 299 40.03 84.38 -65.65
CA GLY A 299 40.84 85.56 -65.35
C GLY A 299 41.61 85.52 -64.03
N THR A 300 42.84 86.06 -64.06
CA THR A 300 43.67 86.33 -62.87
C THR A 300 43.14 87.52 -62.08
N TYR A 301 42.86 87.27 -60.78
CA TYR A 301 42.54 88.16 -59.64
C TYR A 301 42.38 89.67 -59.90
#